data_AF-A0AAD6BKT7-F1
#
_entry.id   AF-A0AAD6BKT7-F1
#
_cell.length_a   1.000
_cell.length_b   1.000
_cell.length_c   1.000
_cell.angle_alpha   90.00
_cell.angle_beta   90.00
_cell.angle_gamma   90.00
#
_symmetry.space_group_name_H-M   'P 1'
#
loop_
_entity.id
_entity.type
_entity.pdbx_description
1 polymer ?
#
loop_
_entity_poly.entity_id
_entity_poly.type
_entity_poly.pdbx_seq_one_letter_code
_entity_poly.pdbx_strand_id
1 'polypeptide(L)'
;MREMVGGCCVCSDERGWAENPLVYCDGHGCSVAVHQACYGIVQVPTGPWFCRKCESQERAARVRCELCPHKDGALKRTDSGGWAHVVCALYIPEVQFANVLTMEPIILQYVPHDRYIKNQIGKYQKIHIPSNKFVYEQQRGVTARGVNQQ
;
A
#
# COMPACT_ATOMS: atom_id res chain seq x y z
N MET A 1 -1.28 -23.61 -13.22
CA MET A 1 -0.76 -23.23 -11.90
C MET A 1 -0.08 -21.88 -12.08
N ARG A 2 -0.58 -20.79 -11.49
CA ARG A 2 0.12 -19.50 -11.56
C ARG A 2 1.28 -19.58 -10.56
N GLU A 3 2.51 -19.51 -11.05
CA GLU A 3 3.68 -19.36 -10.20
C GLU A 3 3.56 -18.03 -9.45
N MET A 4 3.31 -18.09 -8.15
CA MET A 4 3.31 -16.94 -7.27
C MET A 4 4.74 -16.66 -6.82
N VAL A 5 5.58 -16.21 -7.75
CA VAL A 5 6.93 -15.73 -7.44
C VAL A 5 6.82 -14.28 -7.02
N GLY A 6 6.82 -14.02 -5.72
CA GLY A 6 6.90 -12.66 -5.21
C GLY A 6 6.42 -12.54 -3.77
N GLY A 7 7.29 -11.99 -2.93
CA GLY A 7 6.94 -11.58 -1.58
C GLY A 7 5.91 -10.46 -1.52
N CYS A 8 5.78 -9.86 -0.33
CA CYS A 8 4.91 -8.71 -0.12
C CYS A 8 5.35 -7.52 -0.99
N CYS A 9 4.48 -7.06 -1.89
CA CYS A 9 4.78 -5.93 -2.78
C CYS A 9 4.80 -4.56 -2.06
N VAL A 10 4.61 -4.54 -0.74
CA VAL A 10 4.72 -3.36 0.12
C VAL A 10 6.05 -3.33 0.88
N CYS A 11 6.43 -4.43 1.54
CA CYS A 11 7.63 -4.47 2.38
C CYS A 11 8.82 -5.22 1.78
N SER A 12 8.64 -5.90 0.64
CA SER A 12 9.64 -6.73 -0.06
C SER A 12 10.13 -7.97 0.70
N ASP A 13 9.52 -8.33 1.83
CA ASP A 13 9.78 -9.62 2.49
C ASP A 13 9.02 -10.75 1.76
N GLU A 14 9.75 -11.83 1.48
CA GLU A 14 9.28 -13.02 0.76
C GLU A 14 8.47 -13.96 1.64
N ARG A 15 8.57 -13.85 2.97
CA ARG A 15 7.99 -14.83 3.91
C ARG A 15 6.72 -14.31 4.54
N GLY A 16 5.66 -15.13 4.52
CA GLY A 16 4.48 -14.96 5.38
C GLY A 16 4.71 -15.57 6.77
N TRP A 17 4.09 -15.00 7.80
CA TRP A 17 4.24 -15.40 9.20
C TRP A 17 2.87 -15.87 9.74
N ALA A 18 2.84 -16.63 10.85
CA ALA A 18 1.59 -17.20 11.36
C ALA A 18 0.58 -16.10 11.78
N GLU A 19 1.07 -15.06 12.45
CA GLU A 19 0.31 -13.91 12.92
C GLU A 19 0.19 -12.78 11.88
N ASN A 20 0.94 -12.88 10.79
CA ASN A 20 0.95 -11.88 9.72
C ASN A 20 1.20 -12.59 8.37
N PRO A 21 0.22 -13.36 7.88
CA PRO A 21 0.41 -14.19 6.71
C PRO A 21 0.48 -13.33 5.43
N LEU A 22 1.08 -13.91 4.39
CA LEU A 22 1.04 -13.34 3.05
C LEU A 22 -0.30 -13.73 2.41
N VAL A 23 -1.04 -12.73 1.93
CA VAL A 23 -2.34 -12.87 1.29
C VAL A 23 -2.21 -12.49 -0.18
N TYR A 24 -2.71 -13.34 -1.06
CA TYR A 24 -2.63 -13.19 -2.51
C TYR A 24 -4.00 -12.81 -3.08
N CYS A 25 -4.01 -11.87 -4.02
CA CYS A 25 -5.24 -11.47 -4.72
C CYS A 25 -5.63 -12.51 -5.77
N ASP A 26 -6.87 -12.99 -5.71
CA ASP A 26 -7.47 -13.92 -6.66
C ASP A 26 -8.01 -13.23 -7.92
N GLY A 27 -7.79 -11.92 -8.05
CA GLY A 27 -8.17 -11.15 -9.24
C GLY A 27 -7.49 -11.68 -10.52
N HIS A 28 -8.25 -11.78 -11.61
CA HIS A 28 -7.71 -12.24 -12.89
C HIS A 28 -6.61 -11.29 -13.41
N GLY A 29 -5.39 -11.81 -13.58
CA GLY A 29 -4.22 -11.01 -14.01
C GLY A 29 -3.66 -10.10 -12.92
N CYS A 30 -4.09 -10.24 -11.66
CA CYS A 30 -3.55 -9.48 -10.55
C CYS A 30 -2.36 -10.22 -9.93
N SER A 31 -1.30 -9.48 -9.61
CA SER A 31 -0.08 -9.99 -8.96
C SER A 31 0.10 -9.43 -7.54
N VAL A 32 -0.96 -8.90 -6.93
CA VAL A 32 -0.88 -8.33 -5.58
C VAL A 32 -0.76 -9.46 -4.57
N ALA A 33 0.40 -9.50 -3.90
CA ALA A 33 0.66 -10.28 -2.70
C ALA A 33 1.10 -9.31 -1.60
N VAL A 34 0.44 -9.38 -0.43
CA VAL A 34 0.68 -8.45 0.68
C VAL A 34 0.59 -9.18 2.00
N HIS A 35 1.37 -8.78 2.99
CA HIS A 35 1.08 -9.18 4.36
C HIS A 35 -0.23 -8.58 4.82
N GLN A 36 -0.93 -9.30 5.71
CA GLN A 36 -2.13 -8.81 6.37
C GLN A 36 -1.94 -7.38 6.92
N ALA A 37 -0.89 -7.17 7.72
CA ALA A 37 -0.56 -5.88 8.31
C ALA A 37 0.03 -4.86 7.33
N CYS A 38 0.56 -5.28 6.18
CA CYS A 38 1.08 -4.36 5.16
C CYS A 38 -0.02 -3.72 4.32
N TYR A 39 -1.24 -4.25 4.38
CA TYR A 39 -2.37 -3.75 3.58
C TYR A 39 -3.61 -3.38 4.42
N GLY A 40 -3.57 -3.63 5.73
CA GLY A 40 -4.66 -3.38 6.65
C GLY A 40 -5.84 -4.35 6.48
N ILE A 41 -5.54 -5.63 6.25
CA ILE A 41 -6.56 -6.68 6.17
C ILE A 41 -6.99 -7.02 7.61
N VAL A 42 -8.22 -6.64 7.99
CA VAL A 42 -8.73 -6.82 9.36
C VAL A 42 -8.81 -8.29 9.75
N GLN A 43 -9.29 -9.13 8.83
CA GLN A 43 -9.40 -10.57 9.02
C GLN A 43 -8.94 -11.28 7.75
N VAL A 44 -8.06 -12.26 7.90
CA VAL A 44 -7.63 -13.10 6.78
C VAL A 44 -8.83 -13.92 6.30
N PRO A 45 -9.17 -13.84 5.01
CA PRO A 45 -10.34 -14.55 4.49
C PRO A 45 -10.10 -16.05 4.45
N THR A 46 -11.16 -16.83 4.67
CA THR A 46 -11.16 -18.29 4.51
C THR A 46 -11.40 -18.74 3.07
N GLY A 47 -11.72 -17.79 2.18
CA GLY A 47 -11.96 -18.01 0.76
C GLY A 47 -11.23 -16.97 -0.10
N PRO A 48 -11.69 -16.72 -1.34
CA PRO A 48 -11.02 -15.81 -2.25
C PRO A 48 -10.86 -14.41 -1.66
N TRP A 49 -9.70 -13.81 -1.90
CA TRP A 49 -9.42 -12.43 -1.50
C TRP A 49 -9.18 -11.55 -2.72
N PHE A 50 -9.73 -10.33 -2.70
CA PHE A 50 -9.52 -9.36 -3.75
C PHE A 50 -8.93 -8.08 -3.15
N CYS A 51 -7.85 -7.58 -3.74
CA CYS A 51 -7.36 -6.25 -3.39
C CYS A 51 -8.37 -5.19 -3.83
N ARG A 52 -8.28 -3.99 -3.24
CA ARG A 52 -9.25 -2.90 -3.49
C ARG A 52 -9.35 -2.54 -4.99
N LYS A 53 -8.25 -2.64 -5.74
CA LYS A 53 -8.24 -2.46 -7.20
C LYS A 53 -9.12 -3.48 -7.93
N CYS A 54 -9.09 -4.74 -7.52
CA CYS A 54 -9.90 -5.80 -8.13
C CYS A 54 -11.36 -5.73 -7.67
N GLU A 55 -11.62 -5.33 -6.43
CA GLU A 55 -12.98 -5.13 -5.92
C GLU A 55 -13.70 -3.94 -6.56
N SER A 56 -12.99 -2.87 -6.93
CA SER A 56 -13.62 -1.64 -7.42
C SER A 56 -14.35 -1.80 -8.75
N GLN A 57 -13.97 -2.79 -9.56
CA GLN A 57 -14.46 -3.01 -10.93
C GLN A 57 -14.35 -1.78 -11.85
N GLU A 58 -13.58 -0.77 -11.45
CA GLU A 58 -13.33 0.42 -12.26
C GLU A 58 -12.45 0.05 -13.45
N ARG A 59 -12.60 0.80 -14.56
CA ARG A 59 -11.73 0.63 -15.73
C ARG A 59 -10.27 0.75 -15.30
N ALA A 60 -9.46 -0.27 -15.59
CA ALA A 60 -8.05 -0.35 -15.17
C ALA A 60 -7.21 0.90 -15.54
N ALA A 61 -7.58 1.62 -16.61
CA ALA A 61 -6.94 2.87 -16.99
C ALA A 61 -7.09 4.00 -15.96
N ARG A 62 -8.14 3.97 -15.11
CA ARG A 62 -8.44 4.97 -14.07
C ARG A 62 -7.86 4.62 -12.71
N VAL A 63 -7.53 3.36 -12.47
CA VAL A 63 -6.98 2.87 -11.20
C VAL A 63 -5.45 2.96 -11.26
N ARG A 64 -4.90 4.14 -10.93
CA ARG A 64 -3.46 4.43 -10.98
C ARG A 64 -3.04 5.27 -9.79
N CYS A 65 -1.82 5.04 -9.31
CA CYS A 65 -1.24 5.83 -8.22
C CYS A 65 -1.09 7.31 -8.62
N GLU A 66 -1.59 8.22 -7.81
CA GLU A 66 -1.43 9.67 -7.98
C GLU A 66 -0.02 10.17 -7.63
N LEU A 67 0.76 9.35 -6.91
CA LEU A 67 2.06 9.72 -6.34
C LEU A 67 3.26 9.18 -7.14
N CYS A 68 3.05 8.28 -8.10
CA CYS A 68 4.12 7.68 -8.88
C CYS A 68 3.63 7.17 -10.25
N PRO A 69 4.51 6.90 -11.24
CA PRO A 69 4.10 6.47 -12.58
C PRO A 69 3.82 4.96 -12.71
N HIS A 70 4.04 4.17 -11.66
CA HIS A 70 3.88 2.71 -11.71
C HIS A 70 2.40 2.29 -11.67
N LYS A 71 2.05 1.25 -12.44
CA LYS A 71 0.65 0.79 -12.65
C LYS A 71 0.24 -0.37 -11.73
N ASP A 72 1.22 -1.08 -11.22
CA ASP A 72 1.05 -2.33 -10.47
C ASP A 72 1.51 -2.13 -9.04
N GLY A 73 0.97 -2.96 -8.14
CA GLY A 73 1.20 -2.87 -6.71
C GLY A 73 -0.11 -2.78 -5.92
N ALA A 74 0.04 -2.73 -4.60
CA ALA A 74 -1.07 -2.66 -3.66
C ALA A 74 -1.59 -1.21 -3.57
N LEU A 75 -2.85 -0.99 -3.96
CA LEU A 75 -3.48 0.32 -4.07
C LEU A 75 -4.65 0.47 -3.08
N LYS A 76 -4.80 1.66 -2.49
CA LYS A 76 -5.98 2.05 -1.71
C LYS A 76 -6.57 3.34 -2.29
N ARG A 77 -7.84 3.60 -1.98
CA ARG A 77 -8.51 4.85 -2.34
C ARG A 77 -7.89 6.02 -1.58
N THR A 78 -7.86 7.18 -2.22
CA THR A 78 -7.45 8.45 -1.61
C THR A 78 -8.66 9.26 -1.15
N ASP A 79 -8.41 10.25 -0.29
CA ASP A 79 -9.37 11.29 0.12
C ASP A 79 -9.87 12.18 -1.02
N SER A 80 -9.11 12.26 -2.12
CA SER A 80 -9.51 12.95 -3.36
C SER A 80 -10.38 12.10 -4.29
N GLY A 81 -10.69 10.84 -3.93
CA GLY A 81 -11.45 9.91 -4.75
C GLY A 81 -10.62 9.16 -5.81
N GLY A 82 -9.30 9.35 -5.81
CA GLY A 82 -8.36 8.62 -6.65
C GLY A 82 -7.77 7.39 -5.98
N TRP A 83 -6.51 7.09 -6.30
CA TRP A 83 -5.80 5.89 -5.86
C TRP A 83 -4.34 6.21 -5.56
N ALA A 84 -3.79 5.59 -4.52
CA ALA A 84 -2.37 5.67 -4.21
C ALA A 84 -1.85 4.32 -3.74
N HIS A 85 -0.56 4.05 -4.02
CA HIS A 85 0.08 2.85 -3.51
C HIS A 85 0.25 2.95 -1.99
N VAL A 86 0.03 1.84 -1.29
CA VAL A 86 0.31 1.76 0.15
C VAL A 86 1.78 2.06 0.42
N VAL A 87 2.70 1.54 -0.41
CA VAL A 87 4.13 1.84 -0.28
C VAL A 87 4.43 3.32 -0.54
N CYS A 88 3.79 3.99 -1.51
CA CYS A 88 4.00 5.43 -1.69
C CYS A 88 3.55 6.22 -0.46
N ALA A 89 2.42 5.86 0.13
CA ALA A 89 1.91 6.48 1.35
C ALA A 89 2.83 6.29 2.57
N LEU A 90 3.49 5.13 2.68
CA LEU A 90 4.42 4.86 3.78
C LEU A 90 5.74 5.66 3.68
N TYR A 91 6.19 5.95 2.45
CA TYR A 91 7.49 6.60 2.22
C TYR A 91 7.42 8.11 1.96
N ILE A 92 6.23 8.69 1.77
CA ILE A 92 6.05 10.15 1.69
C ILE A 92 5.59 10.64 3.07
N PRO A 93 6.42 11.40 3.80
CA PRO A 93 6.13 11.77 5.19
C PRO A 93 4.82 12.54 5.40
N GLU A 94 4.40 13.31 4.39
CA GLU A 94 3.19 14.14 4.46
C GLU A 94 1.91 13.34 4.17
N VAL A 95 2.01 12.10 3.67
CA VAL A 95 0.86 11.24 3.44
C VAL A 95 0.45 10.55 4.73
N GLN A 96 -0.85 10.45 4.98
CA GLN A 96 -1.39 9.76 6.14
C GLN A 96 -2.37 8.66 5.72
N PHE A 97 -2.74 7.80 6.68
CA PHE A 97 -3.90 6.92 6.55
C PHE A 97 -4.98 7.42 7.51
N ALA A 98 -6.22 7.56 7.04
CA ALA A 98 -7.33 7.96 7.89
C ALA A 98 -7.56 6.98 9.05
N ASN A 99 -7.37 5.69 8.76
CA ASN A 99 -7.36 4.62 9.75
C ASN A 99 -6.12 3.76 9.54
N VAL A 100 -5.28 3.66 10.57
CA VAL A 100 -4.00 2.93 10.52
C VAL A 100 -4.16 1.40 10.59
N LEU A 101 -5.29 0.90 11.09
CA LEU A 101 -5.57 -0.54 11.14
C LEU A 101 -6.05 -1.07 9.78
N THR A 102 -6.93 -0.32 9.13
CA THR A 102 -7.42 -0.67 7.79
C THR A 102 -6.54 -0.11 6.67
N MET A 103 -5.63 0.81 6.99
CA MET A 103 -4.76 1.53 6.06
C MET A 103 -5.56 2.18 4.91
N GLU A 104 -6.72 2.77 5.19
CA GLU A 104 -7.55 3.47 4.20
C GLU A 104 -8.55 4.46 4.82
N PRO A 105 -9.00 5.49 4.05
CA PRO A 105 -8.38 5.98 2.83
C PRO A 105 -6.98 6.57 3.07
N ILE A 106 -6.20 6.68 2.00
CA ILE A 106 -4.93 7.41 1.98
C ILE A 106 -5.23 8.91 1.90
N ILE A 107 -4.64 9.69 2.78
CA ILE A 107 -4.89 11.13 2.92
C ILE A 107 -3.76 11.91 2.22
N LEU A 108 -4.11 12.61 1.14
CA LEU A 108 -3.18 13.39 0.32
C LEU A 108 -3.29 14.90 0.54
N GLN A 109 -4.32 15.39 1.25
CA GLN A 109 -4.56 16.82 1.45
C GLN A 109 -3.40 17.60 2.08
N TYR A 110 -2.48 16.93 2.78
CA TYR A 110 -1.31 17.54 3.41
C TYR A 110 -0.04 17.50 2.56
N VAL A 111 -0.08 16.85 1.38
CA VAL A 111 1.07 16.75 0.49
C VAL A 111 1.28 18.09 -0.22
N PRO A 112 2.41 18.79 -0.02
CA PRO A 112 2.63 20.09 -0.63
C PRO A 112 2.77 19.97 -2.16
N HIS A 113 2.33 21.00 -2.89
CA HIS A 113 2.36 21.04 -4.36
C HIS A 113 3.74 20.72 -4.96
N ASP A 114 4.82 21.11 -4.26
CA ASP A 114 6.20 20.89 -4.69
C ASP A 114 6.56 19.40 -4.84
N ARG A 115 5.87 18.50 -4.11
CA ARG A 115 6.04 17.05 -4.24
C ARG A 115 5.48 16.52 -5.57
N TYR A 116 4.57 17.24 -6.20
CA TYR A 116 3.97 16.88 -7.49
C TYR A 116 4.71 17.46 -8.70
N ILE A 117 5.77 18.25 -8.47
CA ILE A 117 6.53 18.88 -9.57
C ILE A 117 7.27 17.79 -10.37
N LYS A 118 6.74 17.55 -11.57
CA LYS A 118 7.38 16.79 -12.64
C LYS A 118 8.65 17.53 -13.07
N ASN A 119 9.79 17.22 -12.46
CA ASN A 119 11.05 17.67 -13.03
C ASN A 119 11.16 17.11 -14.46
N GLN A 120 11.40 18.00 -15.41
CA GLN A 120 11.40 17.78 -16.87
C GLN A 120 12.54 16.87 -17.37
N ILE A 121 12.92 15.84 -16.60
CA ILE A 121 13.90 14.81 -16.96
C ILE A 121 13.41 13.46 -16.41
N GLY A 122 12.17 13.04 -16.71
CA GLY A 122 11.71 11.64 -16.53
C GLY A 122 11.97 10.97 -15.16
N LYS A 123 12.27 11.75 -14.12
CA LYS A 123 12.66 11.31 -12.79
C LYS A 123 11.72 12.00 -11.84
N TYR A 124 10.60 11.35 -11.54
CA TYR A 124 10.09 11.43 -10.18
C TYR A 124 11.31 11.22 -9.30
N GLN A 125 11.57 12.16 -8.37
CA GLN A 125 12.60 11.97 -7.35
C GLN A 125 12.42 10.53 -6.91
N LYS A 126 13.41 9.66 -7.19
CA LYS A 126 13.37 8.29 -6.71
C LYS A 126 13.19 8.49 -5.22
N ILE A 127 11.99 8.29 -4.71
CA ILE A 127 11.76 8.11 -3.30
C ILE A 127 12.71 6.94 -3.04
N HIS A 128 13.85 7.24 -2.43
CA HIS A 128 14.80 6.21 -2.09
C HIS A 128 14.02 5.43 -1.05
N ILE A 129 13.43 4.32 -1.48
CA ILE A 129 12.74 3.35 -0.62
C ILE A 129 13.90 2.51 -0.10
N PRO A 130 14.52 2.84 1.06
CA PRO A 130 15.54 1.98 1.63
C PRO A 130 14.94 0.59 1.80
N SER A 131 15.54 -0.37 1.10
CA SER A 131 15.34 -1.77 1.39
C SER A 131 15.59 -2.01 2.89
N ASN A 132 14.54 -2.48 3.58
CA ASN A 132 14.62 -3.35 4.76
C ASN A 132 14.68 -2.81 6.20
N LYS A 133 14.26 -1.58 6.56
CA LYS A 133 14.10 -1.27 8.03
C LYS A 133 12.86 -0.50 8.51
N PHE A 134 12.26 0.40 7.73
CA PHE A 134 11.29 1.35 8.29
C PHE A 134 9.85 0.84 8.45
N VAL A 135 9.41 -0.14 7.66
CA VAL A 135 8.00 -0.62 7.72
C VAL A 135 7.73 -1.36 9.04
N TYR A 136 8.71 -2.09 9.57
CA TYR A 136 8.59 -2.84 10.83
C TYR A 136 8.55 -1.93 12.06
N GLU A 137 9.28 -0.80 12.06
CA GLU A 137 9.27 0.17 13.16
C GLU A 137 8.02 1.04 13.20
N GLN A 138 7.42 1.41 12.06
CA GLN A 138 6.13 2.10 12.05
C GLN A 138 5.00 1.20 12.56
N GLN A 139 5.00 -0.10 12.27
CA GLN A 139 4.03 -1.05 12.84
C GLN A 139 4.17 -1.19 14.36
N ARG A 140 5.40 -1.21 14.91
CA ARG A 140 5.63 -1.12 16.36
C ARG A 140 5.20 0.22 16.96
N GLY A 141 5.42 1.31 16.24
CA GLY A 141 4.97 2.65 16.63
C GLY A 141 3.44 2.77 16.68
N VAL A 142 2.70 2.09 15.79
CA VAL A 142 1.23 2.06 15.81
C VAL A 142 0.70 1.24 16.98
N THR A 143 1.32 0.08 17.30
CA THR A 143 0.97 -0.66 18.53
C THR A 143 1.38 0.08 19.81
N ALA A 144 2.45 0.87 19.79
CA ALA A 144 2.93 1.61 20.95
C ALA A 144 2.24 2.98 21.16
N ARG A 145 1.73 3.62 20.10
CA ARG A 145 0.97 4.88 20.19
C ARG A 145 -0.54 4.70 20.36
N GLY A 146 -1.05 3.48 20.20
CA GLY A 146 -2.47 3.14 20.40
C GLY A 146 -2.84 2.64 21.79
N VAL A 147 -1.89 2.52 22.72
CA VAL A 147 -2.13 2.07 24.10
C VAL A 147 -1.52 3.08 25.08
N ASN A 148 -1.98 4.33 25.01
CA ASN A 148 -1.96 5.29 26.12
C ASN A 148 -2.60 6.61 25.65
N GLN A 149 -3.93 6.65 25.70
CA GLN A 149 -4.68 7.88 25.99
C GLN A 149 -6.10 7.49 26.39
N GLN A 150 -6.30 7.45 27.71
CA GLN A 150 -7.55 7.47 28.50
C GLN A 150 -8.45 6.23 28.45
#